data_AF-A0A2T1EFK2-F1
#
_entry.id   AF-A0A2T1EFK2-F1
#
_cell.length_a   1.000
_cell.length_b   1.000
_cell.length_c   1.000
_cell.angle_alpha   90.00
_cell.angle_beta   90.00
_cell.angle_gamma   90.00
#
_symmetry.space_group_name_H-M   'P 1'
#
loop_
_entity.id
_entity.type
_entity.pdbx_description
1 polymer ?
#
loop_
_entity_poly.entity_id
_entity_poly.type
_entity_poly.pdbx_seq_one_letter_code
_entity_poly.pdbx_strand_id
1 'polypeptide(L)' 'MPTIAEADKILNAHKSKVDQIERVNPGFVYVHVEESKNCVGKGIILVSHPSEKDCELLKQVLGNSFYGVPYKIINN' A
#
# COMPACT_ATOMS: atom_id res chain seq x y z
N MET A 1 -7.85 -13.14 -0.08
CA MET A 1 -6.80 -12.25 -0.62
C MET A 1 -6.85 -12.28 -2.13
N PRO A 2 -6.75 -11.12 -2.78
CA PRO A 2 -6.69 -11.02 -4.24
C PRO A 2 -5.40 -11.66 -4.78
N THR A 3 -5.43 -12.06 -6.04
CA THR A 3 -4.22 -12.33 -6.83
C THR A 3 -3.41 -11.05 -7.04
N ILE A 4 -2.14 -11.18 -7.46
CA ILE A 4 -1.29 -10.03 -7.78
C ILE A 4 -1.96 -9.15 -8.84
N ALA A 5 -2.45 -9.75 -9.93
CA ALA A 5 -3.12 -9.04 -11.01
C ALA A 5 -4.42 -8.32 -10.55
N GLU A 6 -5.17 -8.90 -9.63
CA GLU A 6 -6.35 -8.25 -9.05
C GLU A 6 -5.95 -7.07 -8.14
N ALA A 7 -4.93 -7.25 -7.30
CA ALA A 7 -4.41 -6.17 -6.45
C ALA A 7 -3.88 -5.00 -7.30
N ASP A 8 -3.17 -5.28 -8.39
CA ASP A 8 -2.69 -4.27 -9.35
C ASP A 8 -3.85 -3.53 -10.02
N LYS A 9 -4.90 -4.25 -10.42
CA LYS A 9 -6.11 -3.62 -10.98
C LYS A 9 -6.77 -2.68 -9.97
N ILE A 10 -6.89 -3.11 -8.71
CA ILE A 10 -7.47 -2.29 -7.64
C ILE A 10 -6.60 -1.06 -7.38
N LEU A 11 -5.28 -1.23 -7.29
CA LEU A 11 -4.34 -0.12 -7.09
C LEU A 11 -4.46 0.92 -8.21
N ASN A 12 -4.49 0.47 -9.46
CA ASN A 12 -4.65 1.32 -10.64
C ASN A 12 -6.03 1.96 -10.77
N ALA A 13 -7.09 1.30 -10.32
CA ALA A 13 -8.45 1.86 -10.29
C ALA A 13 -8.59 2.98 -9.25
N HIS A 14 -7.76 2.96 -8.20
CA HIS A 14 -7.81 3.92 -7.09
C HIS A 14 -6.56 4.81 -7.01
N LYS A 15 -6.02 5.24 -8.17
CA LYS A 15 -4.85 6.14 -8.25
C LYS A 15 -4.97 7.40 -7.39
N SER A 16 -6.15 8.02 -7.30
CA SER A 16 -6.36 9.18 -6.43
C SER A 16 -6.06 8.89 -4.95
N LYS A 17 -6.33 7.66 -4.48
CA LYS A 17 -5.97 7.23 -3.13
C LYS A 17 -4.47 7.00 -3.00
N VAL A 18 -3.85 6.41 -4.02
CA VAL A 18 -2.38 6.25 -4.08
C VAL A 18 -1.69 7.62 -4.01
N ASP A 19 -2.12 8.59 -4.80
CA ASP A 19 -1.59 9.95 -4.75
C ASP A 19 -1.76 10.59 -3.36
N GLN A 20 -2.86 10.31 -2.66
CA GLN A 20 -3.07 10.80 -1.30
C GLN A 20 -2.06 10.19 -0.31
N ILE A 21 -1.77 8.89 -0.46
CA ILE A 21 -0.81 8.17 0.36
C ILE A 21 0.61 8.70 0.09
N GLU A 22 1.00 8.84 -1.18
CA GLU A 22 2.33 9.34 -1.55
C GLU A 22 2.54 10.81 -1.16
N ARG A 23 1.46 11.60 -1.10
CA ARG A 23 1.51 12.99 -0.59
C ARG A 23 1.80 13.11 0.91
N VAL A 24 1.76 12.00 1.68
CA VAL A 24 2.18 12.03 3.10
C VAL A 24 3.64 12.48 3.21
N ASN A 25 4.50 11.98 2.33
CA ASN A 25 5.88 12.45 2.21
C ASN A 25 6.33 12.34 0.74
N PRO A 26 6.11 13.40 -0.08
CA PRO A 26 6.34 13.35 -1.52
C PRO A 26 7.78 12.98 -1.87
N GLY A 27 7.94 11.95 -2.70
CA GLY A 27 9.26 11.43 -3.11
C GLY A 27 9.92 10.48 -2.11
N PHE A 28 9.28 10.21 -0.97
CA PHE A 28 9.79 9.29 0.06
C PHE A 28 8.79 8.23 0.50
N VAL A 29 7.52 8.38 0.18
CA VAL A 29 6.50 7.31 0.29
C VAL A 29 6.25 6.70 -1.08
N TYR A 30 6.28 5.37 -1.14
CA TYR A 30 6.02 4.61 -2.37
C TYR A 30 4.98 3.52 -2.12
N VAL A 31 4.09 3.32 -3.08
CA VAL A 31 3.03 2.31 -3.01
C VAL A 31 3.13 1.37 -4.21
N HIS A 32 3.20 0.06 -3.96
CA HIS A 32 3.22 -0.95 -5.03
C HIS A 32 2.61 -2.28 -4.56
N VAL A 33 2.35 -3.17 -5.52
CA VAL A 33 1.91 -4.54 -5.22
C VAL A 33 3.13 -5.44 -5.05
N GLU A 34 3.13 -6.28 -4.02
CA GLU A 34 4.10 -7.36 -3.83
C GLU A 34 3.36 -8.69 -3.63
N GLU A 35 4.03 -9.80 -3.93
CA GLU A 35 3.53 -11.13 -3.58
C GLU A 35 3.55 -11.36 -2.07
N SER A 36 2.47 -11.92 -1.54
CA SER A 36 2.37 -12.30 -0.13
C SER A 36 3.28 -13.48 0.19
N LYS A 37 4.22 -13.28 1.12
CA LYS A 37 5.11 -14.35 1.62
C LYS A 37 4.38 -15.54 2.23
N ASN A 38 3.16 -15.33 2.74
CA ASN A 38 2.37 -16.36 3.41
C ASN A 38 1.35 -17.03 2.45
N CYS A 39 1.12 -16.45 1.27
CA CYS A 39 0.10 -16.92 0.33
C CYS A 39 0.60 -16.74 -1.10
N VAL A 40 1.28 -17.77 -1.61
CA VAL A 40 1.82 -17.80 -2.99
C VAL A 40 0.71 -17.50 -4.01
N GLY A 41 1.02 -16.64 -4.98
CA GLY A 41 0.11 -16.16 -6.01
C GLY A 41 -0.88 -15.08 -5.55
N LYS A 42 -0.83 -14.63 -4.29
CA LYS A 42 -1.68 -13.56 -3.74
C LYS A 42 -0.91 -12.25 -3.60
N GLY A 43 -1.56 -11.14 -3.92
CA GLY A 43 -0.98 -9.80 -3.84
C GLY A 43 -1.36 -9.08 -2.55
N ILE A 44 -0.43 -8.26 -2.05
CA ILE A 44 -0.66 -7.25 -1.01
C ILE A 44 -0.14 -5.89 -1.48
N ILE A 45 -0.65 -4.81 -0.89
CA ILE A 45 -0.10 -3.47 -1.10
C ILE A 45 1.07 -3.26 -0.13
N LEU A 46 2.26 -2.97 -0.65
CA LEU A 46 3.39 -2.52 0.14
C LEU A 46 3.46 -1.00 0.10
N VAL A 47 3.58 -0.39 1.27
CA VAL A 47 3.78 1.06 1.44
C VAL A 47 5.10 1.27 2.18
N SER A 48 6.10 1.79 1.49
CA SER A 48 7.39 2.13 2.10
C SER A 48 7.43 3.60 2.50
N HIS A 49 8.13 3.91 3.59
CA HIS A 49 8.28 5.27 4.13
C HIS A 49 9.64 5.42 4.86
N PRO A 50 10.14 6.65 5.09
CA PRO A 50 11.46 6.87 5.71
C PRO A 50 11.44 7.06 7.23
N SER A 51 10.28 7.36 7.84
CA SER A 51 10.21 7.76 9.26
C SER A 51 9.01 7.20 10.01
N GLU A 52 9.14 7.00 11.33
CA GLU A 52 8.03 6.52 12.17
C GLU A 52 6.84 7.48 12.19
N LYS A 53 7.09 8.80 12.08
CA LYS A 53 6.04 9.81 11.98
C LYS A 53 5.17 9.61 10.74
N ASP A 54 5.78 9.23 9.62
CA ASP A 54 5.04 8.94 8.38
C ASP A 54 4.16 7.69 8.55
N CYS A 55 4.63 6.67 9.29
CA CYS A 55 3.86 5.45 9.55
C CYS A 55 2.52 5.72 10.24
N GLU A 56 2.48 6.63 11.22
CA GLU A 56 1.25 6.99 11.91
C GLU A 56 0.25 7.69 10.97
N LEU A 57 0.72 8.62 10.14
CA LEU A 57 -0.09 9.30 9.14
C LEU A 57 -0.61 8.32 8.09
N LEU A 58 0.24 7.40 7.62
CA LEU A 58 -0.13 6.38 6.64
C LEU A 58 -1.22 5.45 7.18
N LYS A 59 -1.14 5.04 8.45
CA LYS A 59 -2.20 4.24 9.10
C LYS A 59 -3.55 4.97 9.12
N GLN A 60 -3.55 6.28 9.36
CA GLN A 60 -4.78 7.09 9.32
C GLN A 60 -5.35 7.20 7.90
N VAL A 61 -4.49 7.37 6.90
CA VAL A 61 -4.91 7.48 5.48
C VAL A 61 -5.42 6.14 4.94
N LEU A 62 -4.73 5.04 5.23
CA LEU A 62 -5.05 3.69 4.72
C LEU A 62 -6.23 3.04 5.44
N GLY A 63 -6.44 3.37 6.72
CA GLY A 63 -7.44 2.70 7.54
C GLY A 63 -7.14 1.20 7.68
N ASN A 64 -8.17 0.37 7.66
CA ASN A 64 -8.03 -1.07 7.92
C ASN A 64 -7.60 -1.88 6.68
N SER A 65 -7.89 -1.41 5.46
CA SER A 65 -7.50 -2.08 4.21
C SER A 65 -7.54 -1.11 3.03
N PHE A 66 -6.79 -1.40 1.97
CA PHE A 66 -6.87 -0.67 0.71
C PHE A 66 -7.93 -1.33 -0.18
N TYR A 67 -9.19 -0.90 -0.06
CA TYR A 67 -10.32 -1.42 -0.86
C TYR A 67 -10.44 -2.97 -0.83
N GLY A 68 -10.29 -3.58 0.35
CA GLY A 68 -10.34 -5.04 0.52
C GLY A 68 -9.02 -5.76 0.20
N VAL A 69 -7.99 -5.03 -0.24
CA VAL A 69 -6.62 -5.55 -0.38
C VAL A 69 -5.87 -5.34 0.94
N PRO A 70 -5.28 -6.40 1.52
CA PRO A 70 -4.38 -6.25 2.67
C PRO A 70 -3.16 -5.43 2.29
N TYR A 71 -2.64 -4.68 3.26
CA TYR A 71 -1.43 -3.89 3.06
C TYR A 71 -0.41 -4.14 4.17
N LYS A 72 0.83 -3.76 3.87
CA LYS A 72 1.93 -3.70 4.84
C LYS A 72 2.65 -2.38 4.70
N ILE A 73 2.92 -1.74 5.83
CA ILE A 73 3.76 -0.55 5.91
C ILE A 73 5.16 -1.00 6.34
N ILE A 74 6.20 -0.56 5.63
CA ILE A 74 7.59 -0.87 5.95
C ILE A 74 8.45 0.40 6.00
N ASN A 75 9.42 0.40 6.91
CA ASN A 75 10.46 1.41 6.92
C ASN A 75 11.53 1.04 5.88
N ASN A 76 11.97 2.02 5.09
CA ASN A 76 12.98 1.87 4.06
C ASN A 76 14.23 2.71 4.35
#